data_AF-A0A2B4R8C7-F1
#
_entry.id   AF-A0A2B4R8C7-F1
#
_cell.length_a   1.000
_cell.length_b   1.000
_cell.length_c   1.000
_cell.angle_alpha   90.00
_cell.angle_beta   90.00
_cell.angle_gamma   90.00
#
_symmetry.space_group_name_H-M   'P 1'
#
loop_
_entity.id
_entity.type
_entity.pdbx_description
1 polymer ?
#
loop_
_entity_poly.entity_id
_entity_poly.type
_entity_poly.pdbx_seq_one_letter_code
_entity_poly.pdbx_strand_id
1 'polypeptide(L)'
;MPLFKSRKVLNVQGNKLKTLPTSIGNLASLQSLILQANDLRKLPPEIGNLKSLRTLNVSENSNLPGVPPTLARVRTLETIILDVNTVSFPPRDVAAEGTASIMKYLCKVAEIEYVPPSKHLLNVLGNGTASNTQLCPSPVDDLVAEKRRQQMIEIEKQLHEIDLEQQALAAAANKHRTDLVDKIRMAEAEMDDLTLMQQQQQEVERKKLVSAMAADEQLTNDTVAMILQENERAHKAEMILDEMEKERMRTEQLVKVTQEETEKLRKEEVLVSMARLLESQESQSRLIREYERTRDRTASEAMNEALEEDVRLLGILNEQHDDRDTLISEISKEERAQMEAIQALQLQTDAKHRRITGQISMLQDELVKLTLTELEKKDERQEVERAALESRREALTGLMVQLVGEQQKREDDLMKRLVEMEHKRETGIEDYWLIQYQRLLESKPDTLLAKQCDGVISDILAEAEAQDYASHFARHRITWEMLKTITDQELKELGIHELGVRKAILNVVQERLRFDSKAKEKESKIENPEVPVPQPSMSTTPVAPIVEHRDMTTECVICMDQKPKLQKTANYPLQREVALLLKPSKPCWV
;
A
#
# COMPACT_ATOMS: atom_id res chain seq x y z
N MET A 1 20.72 -22.88 52.47
CA MET A 1 21.85 -22.86 53.44
C MET A 1 21.31 -22.66 54.86
N PRO A 2 21.40 -23.66 55.76
CA PRO A 2 20.93 -23.54 57.14
C PRO A 2 22.09 -23.15 58.09
N LEU A 3 22.08 -21.92 58.63
CA LEU A 3 23.23 -21.34 59.35
C LEU A 3 23.14 -21.37 60.89
N PHE A 4 22.09 -21.95 61.48
CA PHE A 4 21.84 -21.91 62.93
C PHE A 4 22.12 -23.23 63.67
N LYS A 5 23.06 -24.06 63.18
CA LYS A 5 23.27 -25.43 63.67
C LYS A 5 24.03 -25.55 65.02
N SER A 6 24.20 -24.46 65.76
CA SER A 6 24.94 -24.43 67.05
C SER A 6 24.43 -23.46 68.12
N ARG A 7 23.39 -22.64 67.86
CA ARG A 7 22.86 -21.72 68.89
C ARG A 7 22.14 -22.52 69.99
N LYS A 8 22.69 -22.49 71.20
CA LYS A 8 22.06 -23.00 72.43
C LYS A 8 21.04 -22.00 73.01
N VAL A 9 21.18 -20.70 72.74
CA VAL A 9 20.24 -19.67 73.20
C VAL A 9 19.83 -18.79 72.03
N LEU A 10 18.55 -18.48 71.94
CA LEU A 10 17.97 -17.50 71.03
C LEU A 10 17.11 -16.54 71.85
N ASN A 11 17.69 -15.38 72.16
CA ASN A 11 16.95 -14.27 72.77
C ASN A 11 16.57 -13.27 71.67
N VAL A 12 15.27 -12.98 71.56
CA VAL A 12 14.67 -11.95 70.70
C VAL A 12 13.62 -11.14 71.47
N GLN A 13 13.83 -10.99 72.78
CA GLN A 13 13.01 -10.17 73.67
C GLN A 13 12.92 -8.70 73.22
N GLY A 14 11.79 -8.04 73.50
CA GLY A 14 11.63 -6.59 73.29
C GLY A 14 11.50 -6.18 71.82
N ASN A 15 10.98 -7.05 70.97
CA ASN A 15 10.78 -6.80 69.54
C ASN A 15 9.28 -6.67 69.21
N LYS A 16 8.95 -6.37 67.95
CA LYS A 16 7.55 -6.30 67.46
C LYS A 16 7.18 -7.52 66.61
N LEU A 17 7.67 -8.70 66.99
CA LEU A 17 7.42 -9.94 66.23
C LEU A 17 5.95 -10.35 66.36
N LYS A 18 5.24 -10.43 65.23
CA LYS A 18 3.82 -10.84 65.17
C LYS A 18 3.63 -12.35 65.01
N THR A 19 4.62 -13.03 64.43
CA THR A 19 4.66 -14.48 64.18
C THR A 19 6.11 -14.95 64.19
N LEU A 20 6.33 -16.23 64.51
CA LEU A 20 7.61 -16.90 64.28
C LEU A 20 7.55 -17.74 63.00
N PRO A 21 8.66 -17.85 62.25
CA PRO A 21 8.72 -18.72 61.09
C PRO A 21 8.74 -20.19 61.50
N THR A 22 8.08 -21.05 60.72
CA THR A 22 8.04 -22.52 60.93
C THR A 22 9.45 -23.15 60.95
N SER A 23 10.42 -22.52 60.29
CA SER A 23 11.83 -22.91 60.28
C SER A 23 12.51 -22.88 61.66
N ILE A 24 11.89 -22.28 62.69
CA ILE A 24 12.36 -22.37 64.08
C ILE A 24 12.50 -23.83 64.54
N GLY A 25 11.63 -24.74 64.09
CA GLY A 25 11.67 -26.16 64.46
C GLY A 25 12.93 -26.90 64.00
N ASN A 26 13.72 -26.33 63.09
CA ASN A 26 14.98 -26.91 62.62
C ASN A 26 16.15 -26.70 63.61
N LEU A 27 15.98 -25.88 64.66
CA LEU A 27 17.02 -25.56 65.64
C LEU A 27 17.16 -26.65 66.71
N ALA A 28 17.47 -27.89 66.31
CA ALA A 28 17.52 -29.05 67.20
C ALA A 28 18.46 -28.92 68.41
N SER A 29 19.46 -28.03 68.35
CA SER A 29 20.42 -27.72 69.42
C SER A 29 19.99 -26.59 70.38
N LEU A 30 18.84 -25.96 70.15
CA LEU A 30 18.39 -24.80 70.94
C LEU A 30 17.94 -25.25 72.34
N GLN A 31 18.47 -24.60 73.38
CA GLN A 31 18.23 -24.88 74.79
C GLN A 31 17.41 -23.78 75.49
N SER A 32 17.52 -22.52 75.07
CA SER A 32 16.67 -21.44 75.58
C SER A 32 16.14 -20.56 74.45
N LEU A 33 14.84 -20.30 74.48
CA LEU A 33 14.12 -19.46 73.53
C LEU A 33 13.36 -18.38 74.32
N ILE A 34 13.84 -17.13 74.21
CA ILE A 34 13.29 -15.98 74.92
C ILE A 34 12.62 -15.06 73.90
N LEU A 35 11.30 -14.95 74.03
CA LEU A 35 10.37 -14.23 73.15
C LEU A 35 9.58 -13.17 73.93
N GLN A 36 10.00 -12.85 75.16
CA GLN A 36 9.34 -11.89 76.04
C GLN A 36 9.17 -10.52 75.38
N ALA A 37 8.13 -9.77 75.75
CA ALA A 37 7.87 -8.42 75.23
C ALA A 37 7.84 -8.39 73.69
N ASN A 38 6.89 -9.13 73.11
CA ASN A 38 6.64 -9.21 71.67
C ASN A 38 5.13 -9.15 71.37
N ASP A 39 4.77 -9.13 70.09
CA ASP A 39 3.39 -8.97 69.61
C ASP A 39 2.83 -10.28 69.02
N LEU A 40 3.33 -11.42 69.51
CA LEU A 40 3.08 -12.72 68.88
C LEU A 40 1.61 -13.10 68.93
N ARG A 41 1.00 -13.33 67.76
CA ARG A 41 -0.40 -13.75 67.64
C ARG A 41 -0.58 -15.26 67.73
N LYS A 42 0.44 -16.03 67.34
CA LYS A 42 0.48 -17.51 67.40
C LYS A 42 1.93 -17.99 67.48
N LEU A 43 2.15 -19.07 68.22
CA LEU A 43 3.38 -19.86 68.15
C LEU A 43 3.22 -20.97 67.10
N PRO A 44 4.22 -21.19 66.22
CA PRO A 44 4.17 -22.24 65.20
C PRO A 44 4.23 -23.64 65.82
N PRO A 45 3.46 -24.63 65.33
CA PRO A 45 3.47 -26.00 65.88
C PRO A 45 4.83 -26.68 65.78
N GLU A 46 5.70 -26.24 64.86
CA GLU A 46 7.06 -26.72 64.66
C GLU A 46 7.98 -26.46 65.87
N ILE A 47 7.59 -25.62 66.82
CA ILE A 47 8.30 -25.44 68.10
C ILE A 47 8.46 -26.78 68.85
N GLY A 48 7.53 -27.72 68.66
CA GLY A 48 7.59 -29.09 69.18
C GLY A 48 8.72 -29.96 68.63
N ASN A 49 9.47 -29.50 67.61
CA ASN A 49 10.64 -30.20 67.06
C ASN A 49 11.96 -29.83 67.77
N LEU A 50 11.94 -28.85 68.69
CA LEU A 50 13.12 -28.36 69.42
C LEU A 50 13.57 -29.33 70.54
N LYS A 51 14.15 -30.48 70.15
CA LYS A 51 14.49 -31.59 71.06
C LYS A 51 15.38 -31.24 72.27
N SER A 52 16.15 -30.15 72.21
CA SER A 52 17.08 -29.73 73.28
C SER A 52 16.57 -28.60 74.17
N LEU A 53 15.34 -28.10 73.94
CA LEU A 53 14.83 -26.88 74.57
C LEU A 53 14.48 -27.10 76.05
N ARG A 54 15.13 -26.33 76.93
CA ARG A 54 14.99 -26.32 78.39
C ARG A 54 14.20 -25.12 78.91
N THR A 55 14.29 -23.97 78.24
CA THR A 55 13.60 -22.74 78.63
C THR A 55 12.83 -22.16 77.46
N LEU A 56 11.55 -21.90 77.66
CA LEU A 56 10.69 -21.14 76.75
C LEU A 56 10.05 -19.99 77.53
N ASN A 57 10.41 -18.74 77.20
CA ASN A 57 9.77 -17.57 77.76
C ASN A 57 8.98 -16.84 76.68
N VAL A 58 7.66 -16.72 76.88
CA VAL A 58 6.71 -16.04 75.99
C VAL A 58 5.83 -15.05 76.76
N SER A 59 6.26 -14.58 77.93
CA SER A 59 5.56 -13.52 78.69
C SER A 59 5.53 -12.19 77.94
N GLU A 60 4.68 -11.26 78.38
CA GLU A 60 4.48 -9.95 77.75
C GLU A 60 4.20 -10.06 76.24
N ASN A 61 3.35 -11.04 75.87
CA ASN A 61 2.82 -11.20 74.52
C ASN A 61 1.29 -11.08 74.55
N SER A 62 0.80 -9.83 74.63
CA SER A 62 -0.61 -9.49 74.88
C SER A 62 -1.62 -10.08 73.89
N ASN A 63 -1.16 -10.48 72.70
CA ASN A 63 -1.97 -11.01 71.60
C ASN A 63 -1.87 -12.53 71.42
N LEU A 64 -1.15 -13.25 72.30
CA LEU A 64 -0.92 -14.69 72.19
C LEU A 64 -2.02 -15.49 72.90
N PRO A 65 -2.89 -16.24 72.18
CA PRO A 65 -3.99 -16.99 72.81
C PRO A 65 -3.52 -18.24 73.57
N GLY A 66 -2.27 -18.69 73.37
CA GLY A 66 -1.77 -19.89 74.03
C GLY A 66 -0.58 -20.55 73.35
N VAL A 67 -0.20 -21.70 73.90
CA VAL A 67 0.95 -22.51 73.49
C VAL A 67 0.47 -23.77 72.75
N PRO A 68 1.06 -24.16 71.60
CA PRO A 68 0.55 -25.27 70.81
C PRO A 68 0.71 -26.63 71.52
N PRO A 69 -0.26 -27.57 71.40
CA PRO A 69 -0.17 -28.93 71.97
C PRO A 69 1.10 -29.70 71.57
N THR A 70 1.68 -29.38 70.40
CA THR A 70 2.91 -30.00 69.90
C THR A 70 4.13 -29.76 70.79
N LEU A 71 4.11 -28.77 71.69
CA LEU A 71 5.18 -28.55 72.66
C LEU A 71 5.37 -29.75 73.61
N ALA A 72 4.33 -30.58 73.82
CA ALA A 72 4.42 -31.85 74.56
C ALA A 72 5.51 -32.81 74.06
N ARG A 73 5.98 -32.66 72.80
CA ARG A 73 7.07 -33.45 72.21
C ARG A 73 8.47 -33.03 72.71
N VAL A 74 8.60 -31.87 73.37
CA VAL A 74 9.86 -31.38 73.96
C VAL A 74 10.04 -31.94 75.37
N ARG A 75 10.72 -33.09 75.49
CA ARG A 75 10.96 -33.79 76.76
C ARG A 75 12.03 -33.16 77.66
N THR A 76 12.77 -32.17 77.14
CA THR A 76 13.87 -31.47 77.83
C THR A 76 13.44 -30.19 78.54
N LEU A 77 12.16 -29.82 78.46
CA LEU A 77 11.66 -28.50 78.84
C LEU A 77 11.48 -28.34 80.36
N GLU A 78 12.46 -27.71 81.00
CA GLU A 78 12.52 -27.44 82.44
C GLU A 78 11.64 -26.25 82.85
N THR A 79 11.54 -25.22 82.01
CA THR A 79 10.90 -23.94 82.33
C THR A 79 10.06 -23.41 81.16
N ILE A 80 8.79 -23.11 81.43
CA ILE A 80 7.89 -22.34 80.56
C ILE A 80 7.42 -21.13 81.37
N ILE A 81 7.65 -19.94 80.83
CA ILE A 81 7.15 -18.67 81.37
C ILE A 81 6.10 -18.14 80.38
N LEU A 82 4.87 -17.94 80.87
CA LEU A 82 3.73 -17.43 80.12
C LEU A 82 2.82 -16.60 81.03
N ASP A 83 2.06 -15.68 80.46
CA ASP A 83 1.18 -14.80 81.22
C ASP A 83 -0.16 -15.49 81.51
N VAL A 84 -0.37 -15.91 82.76
CA VAL A 84 -1.58 -16.61 83.23
C VAL A 84 -2.88 -15.88 82.89
N ASN A 85 -2.84 -14.55 82.78
CA ASN A 85 -4.02 -13.72 82.52
C ASN A 85 -4.40 -13.63 81.03
N THR A 86 -3.45 -13.75 80.10
CA THR A 86 -3.70 -13.54 78.64
C THR A 86 -3.88 -14.85 77.88
N VAL A 87 -3.32 -15.96 78.36
CA VAL A 87 -3.48 -17.26 77.69
C VAL A 87 -4.90 -17.83 77.89
N SER A 88 -5.45 -18.38 76.81
CA SER A 88 -6.67 -19.21 76.81
C SER A 88 -6.35 -20.71 76.78
N PHE A 89 -5.12 -21.10 76.41
CA PHE A 89 -4.68 -22.49 76.33
C PHE A 89 -3.19 -22.61 76.69
N PRO A 90 -2.80 -23.31 77.78
CA PRO A 90 -3.64 -24.09 78.71
C PRO A 90 -4.60 -23.21 79.55
N PRO A 91 -5.60 -23.80 80.23
CA PRO A 91 -6.49 -23.10 81.15
C PRO A 91 -5.74 -22.36 82.27
N ARG A 92 -6.30 -21.27 82.77
CA ARG A 92 -5.65 -20.39 83.77
C ARG A 92 -5.23 -21.13 85.03
N ASP A 93 -6.04 -22.06 85.52
CA ASP A 93 -5.75 -22.85 86.72
C ASP A 93 -4.48 -23.70 86.53
N VAL A 94 -4.38 -24.37 85.37
CA VAL A 94 -3.21 -25.17 84.97
C VAL A 94 -1.97 -24.31 84.72
N ALA A 95 -2.17 -23.09 84.18
CA ALA A 95 -1.10 -22.13 83.96
C ALA A 95 -0.50 -21.60 85.28
N ALA A 96 -1.33 -21.40 86.31
CA ALA A 96 -0.92 -20.93 87.63
C ALA A 96 -0.11 -21.99 88.43
N GLU A 97 -0.40 -23.28 88.23
CA GLU A 97 0.35 -24.39 88.84
C GLU A 97 1.79 -24.57 88.29
N GLY A 98 2.17 -23.81 87.27
CA GLY A 98 3.53 -23.76 86.74
C GLY A 98 3.89 -24.85 85.71
N THR A 99 5.16 -24.86 85.29
CA THR A 99 5.61 -25.57 84.08
C THR A 99 5.28 -27.07 84.06
N ALA A 100 5.36 -27.76 85.20
CA ALA A 100 5.09 -29.20 85.26
C ALA A 100 3.61 -29.55 85.01
N SER A 101 2.67 -28.74 85.52
CA SER A 101 1.23 -28.92 85.27
C SER A 101 0.87 -28.54 83.83
N ILE A 102 1.44 -27.45 83.31
CA ILE A 102 1.33 -27.06 81.89
C ILE A 102 1.77 -28.23 80.99
N MET A 103 2.95 -28.80 81.20
CA MET A 103 3.44 -29.90 80.37
C MET A 103 2.63 -31.19 80.53
N LYS A 104 2.20 -31.56 81.75
CA LYS A 104 1.26 -32.68 81.96
C LYS A 104 -0.05 -32.50 81.19
N TYR A 105 -0.62 -31.30 81.21
CA TYR A 105 -1.86 -30.99 80.49
C TYR A 105 -1.66 -31.06 78.97
N LEU A 106 -0.59 -30.47 78.43
CA LEU A 106 -0.26 -30.55 77.01
C LEU A 106 0.00 -31.99 76.56
N CYS A 107 0.70 -32.79 77.38
CA CYS A 107 0.90 -34.22 77.17
C CYS A 107 -0.43 -35.01 77.17
N LYS A 108 -1.35 -34.72 78.11
CA LYS A 108 -2.69 -35.33 78.14
C LYS A 108 -3.53 -34.98 76.91
N VAL A 109 -3.49 -33.73 76.45
CA VAL A 109 -4.21 -33.27 75.24
C VAL A 109 -3.59 -33.82 73.95
N ALA A 110 -2.28 -34.10 73.95
CA ALA A 110 -1.57 -34.67 72.80
C ALA A 110 -1.43 -36.20 72.83
N GLU A 111 -2.07 -36.90 73.77
CA GLU A 111 -1.98 -38.36 73.97
C GLU A 111 -0.55 -38.91 74.16
N ILE A 112 0.32 -38.14 74.82
CA ILE A 112 1.73 -38.49 75.08
C ILE A 112 1.94 -38.68 76.59
N GLU A 113 2.71 -39.70 76.99
CA GLU A 113 3.12 -39.87 78.39
C GLU A 113 4.08 -38.75 78.84
N TYR A 114 3.76 -38.07 79.94
CA TYR A 114 4.60 -37.02 80.51
C TYR A 114 5.78 -37.60 81.30
N VAL A 115 7.01 -37.29 80.85
CA VAL A 115 8.25 -37.63 81.55
C VAL A 115 8.92 -36.33 82.05
N PRO A 116 9.17 -36.17 83.36
CA PRO A 116 9.87 -35.00 83.89
C PRO A 116 11.30 -34.86 83.33
N PRO A 117 11.77 -33.64 83.00
CA PRO A 117 13.12 -33.41 82.49
C PRO A 117 14.25 -33.96 83.39
N SER A 118 14.02 -34.01 84.70
CA SER A 118 14.97 -34.53 85.69
C SER A 118 15.29 -36.02 85.52
N LYS A 119 14.40 -36.83 84.92
CA LYS A 119 14.71 -38.23 84.53
C LYS A 119 15.50 -38.32 83.22
N HIS A 120 15.65 -37.21 82.49
CA HIS A 120 16.30 -37.14 81.18
C HIS A 120 17.68 -36.45 81.23
N LEU A 121 18.10 -35.95 82.41
CA LEU A 121 19.26 -35.05 82.58
C LEU A 121 20.24 -35.48 83.68
N LEU A 122 20.23 -36.76 84.08
CA LEU A 122 21.20 -37.30 85.04
C LEU A 122 22.59 -37.53 84.42
N ASN A 123 23.34 -36.44 84.24
CA ASN A 123 24.79 -36.45 84.51
C ASN A 123 25.33 -35.02 84.73
N VAL A 124 26.34 -34.90 85.61
CA VAL A 124 27.12 -33.70 85.98
C VAL A 124 26.56 -32.79 87.12
N LEU A 125 26.93 -33.13 88.38
CA LEU A 125 27.33 -32.27 89.53
C LEU A 125 26.34 -31.22 90.12
N GLY A 126 26.24 -30.93 91.44
CA GLY A 126 26.82 -31.53 92.66
C GLY A 126 26.85 -30.60 93.91
N ASN A 127 26.10 -30.94 94.97
CA ASN A 127 26.19 -30.64 96.43
C ASN A 127 26.51 -29.23 97.05
N GLY A 128 25.77 -28.84 98.11
CA GLY A 128 26.10 -27.73 99.06
C GLY A 128 25.07 -27.55 100.22
N THR A 129 25.47 -27.08 101.42
CA THR A 129 24.64 -27.07 102.67
C THR A 129 25.09 -26.11 103.80
N ALA A 130 24.15 -25.73 104.70
CA ALA A 130 24.30 -25.31 106.13
C ALA A 130 24.94 -23.92 106.48
N SER A 131 24.77 -23.25 107.65
CA SER A 131 23.78 -23.21 108.79
C SER A 131 24.08 -22.00 109.76
N ASN A 132 23.34 -21.77 110.89
CA ASN A 132 23.16 -20.46 111.60
C ASN A 132 23.09 -20.51 113.19
N THR A 133 23.49 -19.50 114.03
CA THR A 133 23.21 -19.37 115.55
C THR A 133 23.63 -18.03 116.32
N GLN A 134 23.28 -17.80 117.65
CA GLN A 134 23.23 -16.48 118.42
C GLN A 134 23.56 -16.38 120.00
N LEU A 135 24.10 -15.22 120.54
CA LEU A 135 23.88 -14.29 121.77
C LEU A 135 23.96 -14.57 123.39
N CYS A 136 24.58 -13.69 124.31
CA CYS A 136 24.54 -13.63 125.88
C CYS A 136 25.27 -12.45 126.77
N PRO A 137 24.93 -12.03 128.08
CA PRO A 137 25.59 -10.96 129.03
C PRO A 137 25.61 -11.04 130.68
N SER A 138 26.18 -10.10 131.56
CA SER A 138 26.20 -10.04 133.14
C SER A 138 26.74 -8.75 134.01
N PRO A 139 26.69 -8.60 135.42
CA PRO A 139 26.84 -7.34 136.34
C PRO A 139 27.83 -7.20 137.66
N VAL A 140 27.56 -6.43 138.81
CA VAL A 140 28.49 -5.66 139.85
C VAL A 140 28.24 -5.62 141.47
N ASP A 141 28.97 -4.83 142.37
CA ASP A 141 29.06 -4.82 143.94
C ASP A 141 29.53 -3.48 144.80
N ASP A 142 29.61 -3.36 146.20
CA ASP A 142 29.84 -2.10 147.12
C ASP A 142 30.40 -2.15 148.68
N LEU A 143 30.73 -1.04 149.50
CA LEU A 143 31.36 -0.98 150.95
C LEU A 143 31.41 0.38 151.89
N VAL A 144 31.53 0.41 153.29
CA VAL A 144 31.55 1.64 154.29
C VAL A 144 32.24 1.59 155.78
N ALA A 145 32.58 2.69 156.59
CA ALA A 145 33.08 2.77 158.07
C ALA A 145 33.21 4.18 158.93
N GLU A 146 33.43 4.29 160.32
CA GLU A 146 33.57 5.58 161.21
C GLU A 146 34.09 5.64 162.78
N LYS A 147 34.22 6.86 163.48
CA LYS A 147 34.11 7.34 164.99
C LYS A 147 35.27 7.61 166.11
N ARG A 148 35.23 8.67 167.06
CA ARG A 148 35.86 8.89 168.52
C ARG A 148 36.03 10.36 169.21
N ARG A 149 36.19 10.62 170.59
CA ARG A 149 36.55 11.98 171.33
C ARG A 149 36.71 12.16 172.96
N GLN A 150 37.42 13.24 173.51
CA GLN A 150 37.30 14.17 174.79
C GLN A 150 37.82 13.99 176.33
N GLN A 151 38.33 15.06 177.10
CA GLN A 151 38.65 15.17 178.63
C GLN A 151 39.16 16.56 179.35
N MET A 152 39.08 16.76 180.74
CA MET A 152 39.94 17.52 181.83
C MET A 152 39.80 19.03 182.43
N ILE A 153 40.20 19.38 183.74
CA ILE A 153 40.16 20.75 184.51
C ILE A 153 40.87 20.94 185.97
N GLU A 154 41.12 22.19 186.58
CA GLU A 154 41.09 22.73 188.07
C GLU A 154 42.29 23.51 188.88
N ILE A 155 42.09 24.43 189.93
CA ILE A 155 43.13 25.25 190.77
C ILE A 155 42.89 25.83 192.30
N GLU A 156 43.52 26.96 192.88
CA GLU A 156 43.78 27.33 194.38
C GLU A 156 43.77 28.88 194.96
N LYS A 157 44.49 29.35 196.09
CA LYS A 157 44.09 30.45 197.13
C LYS A 157 45.05 31.64 197.73
N GLN A 158 45.20 31.98 199.09
CA GLN A 158 45.33 33.40 199.74
C GLN A 158 45.99 33.69 201.21
N LEU A 159 46.34 34.96 201.69
CA LEU A 159 47.16 35.46 202.91
C LEU A 159 47.09 37.03 203.29
N HIS A 160 46.06 37.60 203.94
CA HIS A 160 45.59 38.98 203.55
C HIS A 160 45.63 40.25 204.48
N GLU A 161 45.61 40.19 205.82
CA GLU A 161 44.91 41.25 206.60
C GLU A 161 45.74 42.44 207.18
N ILE A 162 47.04 42.30 207.44
CA ILE A 162 47.90 43.37 208.04
C ILE A 162 48.26 44.49 207.03
N ASP A 163 48.16 44.20 205.73
CA ASP A 163 48.64 45.05 204.63
C ASP A 163 47.82 46.35 204.43
N LEU A 164 46.65 46.45 205.08
CA LEU A 164 45.66 47.50 204.81
C LEU A 164 46.01 48.89 205.38
N GLU A 165 46.61 49.00 206.57
CA GLU A 165 46.76 50.30 207.26
C GLU A 165 47.85 51.19 206.64
N GLN A 166 48.93 50.62 206.09
CA GLN A 166 49.98 51.41 205.43
C GLN A 166 49.53 52.01 204.08
N GLN A 167 48.55 51.41 203.41
CA GLN A 167 48.11 51.85 202.08
C GLN A 167 47.36 53.20 202.10
N ALA A 168 46.74 53.57 203.23
CA ALA A 168 45.85 54.73 203.33
C ALA A 168 46.57 56.09 203.17
N LEU A 169 47.73 56.28 203.82
CA LEU A 169 48.47 57.56 203.75
C LEU A 169 49.13 57.80 202.38
N ALA A 170 49.47 56.74 201.64
CA ALA A 170 50.04 56.84 200.29
C ALA A 170 49.00 57.25 199.23
N ALA A 171 47.71 56.92 199.44
CA ALA A 171 46.64 57.20 198.49
C ALA A 171 46.36 58.70 198.30
N ALA A 172 46.52 59.52 199.34
CA ALA A 172 46.19 60.94 199.30
C ALA A 172 47.12 61.77 198.37
N ALA A 173 48.42 61.49 198.39
CA ALA A 173 49.40 62.24 197.60
C ALA A 173 49.32 61.92 196.09
N ASN A 174 48.99 60.68 195.72
CA ASN A 174 48.91 60.28 194.31
C ASN A 174 47.73 60.92 193.56
N LYS A 175 46.59 61.16 194.24
CA LYS A 175 45.34 61.63 193.61
C LYS A 175 45.47 63.01 192.96
N HIS A 176 46.33 63.89 193.46
CA HIS A 176 46.48 65.23 192.89
C HIS A 176 47.38 65.25 191.63
N ARG A 177 48.27 64.26 191.47
CA ARG A 177 49.20 64.17 190.33
C ARG A 177 48.55 63.62 189.06
N THR A 178 47.55 62.75 189.19
CA THR A 178 46.86 62.12 188.04
C THR A 178 45.97 63.09 187.29
N ASP A 179 45.22 63.94 188.02
CA ASP A 179 44.15 64.81 187.49
C ASP A 179 44.64 65.90 186.50
N LEU A 180 45.95 66.18 186.48
CA LEU A 180 46.59 67.11 185.54
C LEU A 180 47.04 66.43 184.25
N VAL A 181 47.40 65.15 184.30
CA VAL A 181 47.91 64.40 183.13
C VAL A 181 46.78 64.03 182.18
N ASP A 182 45.62 63.64 182.71
CA ASP A 182 44.50 63.16 181.89
C ASP A 182 43.89 64.28 181.02
N LYS A 183 43.93 65.54 181.48
CA LYS A 183 43.45 66.69 180.69
C LYS A 183 44.29 66.98 179.44
N ILE A 184 45.59 66.66 179.45
CA ILE A 184 46.47 66.84 178.29
C ILE A 184 46.20 65.76 177.24
N ARG A 185 46.06 64.51 177.66
CA ARG A 185 45.79 63.37 176.77
C ARG A 185 44.50 63.50 175.95
N MET A 186 43.44 64.07 176.52
CA MET A 186 42.18 64.22 175.80
C MET A 186 42.26 65.22 174.64
N ALA A 187 43.11 66.24 174.75
CA ALA A 187 43.27 67.26 173.70
C ALA A 187 44.10 66.79 172.49
N GLU A 188 44.98 65.79 172.68
CA GLU A 188 45.77 65.21 171.59
C GLU A 188 44.93 64.24 170.75
N ALA A 189 44.06 63.44 171.38
CA ALA A 189 43.28 62.41 170.70
C ALA A 189 42.25 62.94 169.67
N GLU A 190 41.63 64.09 169.92
CA GLU A 190 40.62 64.66 168.98
C GLU A 190 41.24 65.18 167.67
N MET A 191 42.54 65.51 167.66
CA MET A 191 43.23 66.01 166.47
C MET A 191 43.57 64.90 165.47
N ASP A 192 43.95 63.71 165.95
CA ASP A 192 44.40 62.62 165.09
C ASP A 192 43.25 62.01 164.28
N ASP A 193 42.07 61.79 164.89
CA ASP A 193 40.90 61.18 164.24
C ASP A 193 40.40 61.96 163.01
N LEU A 194 40.49 63.30 163.04
CA LEU A 194 40.08 64.15 161.91
C LEU A 194 40.97 63.97 160.67
N THR A 195 42.26 63.67 160.86
CA THR A 195 43.20 63.49 159.74
C THR A 195 43.00 62.17 159.01
N LEU A 196 42.65 61.10 159.74
CA LEU A 196 42.46 59.76 159.21
C LEU A 196 41.25 59.67 158.26
N MET A 197 40.14 60.32 158.63
CA MET A 197 38.90 60.37 157.82
C MET A 197 39.15 60.93 156.41
N GLN A 198 39.95 61.99 156.29
CA GLN A 198 40.17 62.66 155.00
C GLN A 198 41.03 61.83 154.03
N GLN A 199 41.97 61.02 154.53
CA GLN A 199 42.79 60.13 153.69
C GLN A 199 41.97 58.98 153.08
N GLN A 200 41.09 58.35 153.86
CA GLN A 200 40.31 57.19 153.39
C GLN A 200 39.40 57.55 152.21
N GLN A 201 38.86 58.77 152.19
CA GLN A 201 37.93 59.22 151.14
C GLN A 201 38.64 59.37 149.77
N GLN A 202 39.90 59.81 149.75
CA GLN A 202 40.69 59.94 148.51
C GLN A 202 41.10 58.59 147.90
N GLU A 203 41.35 57.56 148.72
CA GLU A 203 41.69 56.24 148.21
C GLU A 203 40.55 55.55 147.43
N VAL A 204 39.31 55.78 147.85
CA VAL A 204 38.12 55.13 147.26
C VAL A 204 37.89 55.63 145.84
N GLU A 205 38.08 56.92 145.56
CA GLU A 205 37.90 57.48 144.22
C GLU A 205 38.98 56.98 143.25
N ARG A 206 40.24 56.95 143.68
CA ARG A 206 41.35 56.44 142.85
C ARG A 206 41.13 54.98 142.40
N LYS A 207 40.61 54.12 143.27
CA LYS A 207 40.37 52.69 142.97
C LYS A 207 39.28 52.50 141.89
N LYS A 208 38.24 53.35 141.86
CA LYS A 208 37.18 53.28 140.84
C LYS A 208 37.71 53.57 139.43
N LEU A 209 38.52 54.62 139.26
CA LEU A 209 39.00 55.05 137.95
C LEU A 209 39.83 53.97 137.24
N VAL A 210 40.72 53.28 137.98
CA VAL A 210 41.58 52.22 137.43
C VAL A 210 40.76 51.02 136.94
N SER A 211 39.67 50.67 137.63
CA SER A 211 38.82 49.54 137.24
C SER A 211 38.06 49.76 135.92
N ALA A 212 37.74 51.01 135.58
CA ALA A 212 37.06 51.35 134.33
C ALA A 212 37.98 51.20 133.12
N MET A 213 39.22 51.70 133.21
CA MET A 213 40.18 51.63 132.09
C MET A 213 40.53 50.19 131.69
N ALA A 214 40.68 49.29 132.67
CA ALA A 214 40.99 47.88 132.40
C ALA A 214 39.86 47.14 131.63
N ALA A 215 38.61 47.58 131.77
CA ALA A 215 37.48 46.97 131.06
C ALA A 215 37.46 47.36 129.57
N ASP A 216 37.74 48.64 129.25
CA ASP A 216 37.81 49.12 127.86
C ASP A 216 39.00 48.51 127.10
N GLU A 217 40.13 48.27 127.77
CA GLU A 217 41.28 47.56 127.20
C GLU A 217 40.97 46.08 126.87
N GLN A 218 40.12 45.39 127.63
CA GLN A 218 39.69 44.04 127.28
C GLN A 218 38.72 44.04 126.09
N LEU A 219 37.72 44.93 126.10
CA LEU A 219 36.73 45.03 125.02
C LEU A 219 37.38 45.30 123.66
N THR A 220 38.38 46.17 123.61
CA THR A 220 39.11 46.50 122.38
C THR A 220 39.91 45.31 121.85
N ASN A 221 40.61 44.56 122.71
CA ASN A 221 41.36 43.37 122.30
C ASN A 221 40.46 42.27 121.69
N ASP A 222 39.29 42.01 122.29
CA ASP A 222 38.35 41.00 121.77
C ASP A 222 37.84 41.34 120.36
N THR A 223 37.57 42.61 120.07
CA THR A 223 37.13 43.04 118.73
C THR A 223 38.20 42.83 117.66
N VAL A 224 39.48 43.04 117.99
CA VAL A 224 40.59 42.82 117.05
C VAL A 224 40.77 41.33 116.73
N ALA A 225 40.64 40.46 117.73
CA ALA A 225 40.73 39.01 117.54
C ALA A 225 39.63 38.48 116.60
N MET A 226 38.40 38.99 116.73
CA MET A 226 37.28 38.63 115.86
C MET A 226 37.51 39.04 114.40
N ILE A 227 38.05 40.24 114.16
CA ILE A 227 38.33 40.75 112.80
C ILE A 227 39.39 39.88 112.09
N LEU A 228 40.44 39.45 112.80
CA LEU A 228 41.47 38.57 112.24
C LEU A 228 40.90 37.20 111.83
N GLN A 229 39.99 36.63 112.63
CA GLN A 229 39.36 35.35 112.33
C GLN A 229 38.47 35.40 111.08
N GLU A 230 37.71 36.48 110.89
CA GLU A 230 36.91 36.67 109.66
C GLU A 230 37.78 36.85 108.42
N ASN A 231 38.92 37.56 108.55
CA ASN A 231 39.85 37.75 107.44
C ASN A 231 40.50 36.41 106.98
N GLU A 232 40.83 35.52 107.92
CA GLU A 232 41.27 34.16 107.58
C GLU A 232 40.20 33.30 106.89
N ARG A 233 38.92 33.49 107.25
CA ARG A 233 37.79 32.78 106.61
C ARG A 233 37.59 33.28 105.18
N ALA A 234 37.69 34.59 104.96
CA ALA A 234 37.59 35.21 103.64
C ALA A 234 38.63 34.64 102.66
N HIS A 235 39.92 34.61 103.04
CA HIS A 235 40.98 34.05 102.17
C HIS A 235 40.80 32.54 101.89
N LYS A 236 40.31 31.75 102.85
CA LYS A 236 40.02 30.32 102.61
C LYS A 236 38.86 30.12 101.63
N ALA A 237 37.85 31.00 101.63
CA ALA A 237 36.78 30.98 100.65
C ALA A 237 37.26 31.42 99.25
N GLU A 238 38.08 32.47 99.19
CA GLU A 238 38.74 32.98 97.97
C GLU A 238 39.54 31.87 97.26
N MET A 239 40.39 31.13 97.99
CA MET A 239 41.16 30.00 97.44
C MET A 239 40.29 28.87 96.85
N ILE A 240 39.11 28.60 97.44
CA ILE A 240 38.19 27.56 96.94
C ILE A 240 37.51 28.03 95.65
N LEU A 241 37.11 29.30 95.58
CA LEU A 241 36.54 29.90 94.37
C LEU A 241 37.55 29.89 93.21
N ASP A 242 38.81 30.23 93.47
CA ASP A 242 39.90 30.17 92.50
C ASP A 242 40.11 28.77 91.90
N GLU A 243 40.07 27.71 92.71
CA GLU A 243 40.25 26.35 92.20
C GLU A 243 38.99 25.82 91.49
N MET A 244 37.80 26.21 91.94
CA MET A 244 36.56 25.97 91.20
C MET A 244 36.54 26.67 89.84
N GLU A 245 37.08 27.88 89.73
CA GLU A 245 37.20 28.58 88.45
C GLU A 245 38.25 27.91 87.54
N LYS A 246 39.38 27.44 88.08
CA LYS A 246 40.33 26.62 87.31
C LYS A 246 39.71 25.32 86.78
N GLU A 247 38.93 24.61 87.59
CA GLU A 247 38.19 23.41 87.14
C GLU A 247 37.11 23.75 86.10
N ARG A 248 36.39 24.87 86.25
CA ARG A 248 35.45 25.36 85.23
C ARG A 248 36.17 25.64 83.91
N MET A 249 37.33 26.29 83.95
CA MET A 249 38.13 26.59 82.77
C MET A 249 38.69 25.32 82.11
N ARG A 250 39.16 24.33 82.88
CA ARG A 250 39.60 23.01 82.37
C ARG A 250 38.45 22.25 81.69
N THR A 251 37.28 22.21 82.31
CA THR A 251 36.10 21.52 81.76
C THR A 251 35.53 22.24 80.53
N GLU A 252 35.48 23.58 80.52
CA GLU A 252 35.13 24.37 79.34
C GLU A 252 36.09 24.13 78.16
N GLN A 253 37.40 24.01 78.41
CA GLN A 253 38.39 23.69 77.37
C GLN A 253 38.18 22.29 76.81
N LEU A 254 37.94 21.28 77.67
CA LEU A 254 37.66 19.91 77.24
C LEU A 254 36.36 19.81 76.42
N VAL A 255 35.31 20.55 76.80
CA VAL A 255 34.07 20.64 76.03
C VAL A 255 34.30 21.28 74.66
N LYS A 256 35.12 22.32 74.55
CA LYS A 256 35.47 22.94 73.26
C LYS A 256 36.23 21.97 72.35
N VAL A 257 37.26 21.30 72.85
CA VAL A 257 38.04 20.31 72.08
C VAL A 257 37.15 19.15 71.60
N THR A 258 36.33 18.57 72.47
CA THR A 258 35.43 17.48 72.08
C THR A 258 34.34 17.93 71.10
N GLN A 259 33.83 19.15 71.21
CA GLN A 259 32.94 19.73 70.19
C GLN A 259 33.65 19.87 68.83
N GLU A 260 34.84 20.46 68.80
CA GLU A 260 35.63 20.59 67.56
C GLU A 260 35.95 19.23 66.92
N GLU A 261 36.28 18.21 67.71
CA GLU A 261 36.51 16.85 67.23
C GLU A 261 35.24 16.22 66.64
N THR A 262 34.08 16.35 67.30
CA THR A 262 32.81 15.86 66.74
C THR A 262 32.40 16.62 65.48
N GLU A 263 32.73 17.91 65.36
CA GLU A 263 32.54 18.66 64.12
C GLU A 263 33.48 18.21 63.00
N LYS A 264 34.75 17.95 63.30
CA LYS A 264 35.74 17.43 62.33
C LYS A 264 35.28 16.07 61.80
N LEU A 265 34.90 15.14 62.68
CA LEU A 265 34.38 13.82 62.30
C LEU A 265 33.10 13.91 61.45
N ARG A 266 32.14 14.78 61.82
CA ARG A 266 30.95 15.02 60.97
C ARG A 266 31.31 15.60 59.60
N LYS A 267 32.28 16.51 59.52
CA LYS A 267 32.77 17.06 58.23
C LYS A 267 33.40 15.96 57.38
N GLU A 268 34.19 15.05 57.97
CA GLU A 268 34.75 13.89 57.28
C GLU A 268 33.68 12.90 56.80
N GLU A 269 32.69 12.56 57.63
CA GLU A 269 31.55 11.70 57.23
C GLU A 269 30.73 12.32 56.07
N VAL A 270 30.50 13.63 56.11
CA VAL A 270 29.84 14.37 55.02
C VAL A 270 30.69 14.34 53.75
N LEU A 271 32.00 14.57 53.84
CA LEU A 271 32.90 14.49 52.67
C LEU A 271 32.97 13.09 52.07
N VAL A 272 33.04 12.04 52.89
CA VAL A 272 33.04 10.64 52.42
C VAL A 272 31.71 10.26 51.77
N SER A 273 30.58 10.71 52.32
CA SER A 273 29.26 10.45 51.72
C SER A 273 29.03 11.26 50.44
N MET A 274 29.49 12.51 50.37
CA MET A 274 29.51 13.31 49.14
C MET A 274 30.41 12.68 48.06
N ALA A 275 31.60 12.19 48.42
CA ALA A 275 32.50 11.53 47.48
C ALA A 275 31.87 10.27 46.87
N ARG A 276 31.25 9.41 47.69
CA ARG A 276 30.48 8.24 47.20
C ARG A 276 29.31 8.63 46.31
N LEU A 277 28.63 9.75 46.62
CA LEU A 277 27.49 10.22 45.82
C LEU A 277 27.94 10.78 44.46
N LEU A 278 29.07 11.49 44.42
CA LEU A 278 29.71 11.94 43.17
C LEU A 278 30.21 10.76 42.33
N GLU A 279 30.86 9.77 42.93
CA GLU A 279 31.31 8.55 42.26
C GLU A 279 30.12 7.75 41.69
N SER A 280 29.02 7.64 42.46
CA SER A 280 27.76 7.06 42.00
C SER A 280 27.17 7.84 40.81
N GLN A 281 27.08 9.18 40.89
CA GLN A 281 26.61 10.01 39.78
C GLN A 281 27.52 9.92 38.55
N GLU A 282 28.84 9.82 38.73
CA GLU A 282 29.76 9.65 37.60
C GLU A 282 29.56 8.28 36.95
N SER A 283 29.39 7.21 37.74
CA SER A 283 29.10 5.87 37.21
C SER A 283 27.78 5.82 36.44
N GLN A 284 26.73 6.47 36.94
CA GLN A 284 25.45 6.63 36.23
C GLN A 284 25.62 7.44 34.94
N SER A 285 26.38 8.54 34.99
CA SER A 285 26.66 9.40 33.83
C SER A 285 27.47 8.67 32.75
N ARG A 286 28.42 7.82 33.14
CA ARG A 286 29.16 6.94 32.21
C ARG A 286 28.21 5.93 31.57
N LEU A 287 27.37 5.26 32.35
CA LEU A 287 26.39 4.29 31.85
C LEU A 287 25.38 4.92 30.87
N ILE A 288 24.88 6.12 31.18
CA ILE A 288 23.99 6.88 30.28
C ILE A 288 24.73 7.21 28.96
N ARG A 289 25.97 7.72 29.03
CA ARG A 289 26.76 8.02 27.83
C ARG A 289 27.09 6.78 27.00
N GLU A 290 27.31 5.63 27.63
CA GLU A 290 27.50 4.35 26.91
C GLU A 290 26.20 3.87 26.26
N TYR A 291 25.07 4.00 26.94
CA TYR A 291 23.75 3.72 26.35
C TYR A 291 23.45 4.66 25.16
N GLU A 292 23.68 5.97 25.30
CA GLU A 292 23.52 6.94 24.21
C GLU A 292 24.43 6.61 23.03
N ARG A 293 25.73 6.36 23.27
CA ARG A 293 26.67 5.94 22.21
C ARG A 293 26.26 4.65 21.53
N THR A 294 25.78 3.65 22.27
CA THR A 294 25.34 2.38 21.66
C THR A 294 24.07 2.56 20.86
N ARG A 295 23.08 3.30 21.36
CA ARG A 295 21.87 3.70 20.63
C ARG A 295 22.22 4.44 19.34
N ASP A 296 23.05 5.49 19.45
CA ASP A 296 23.40 6.35 18.32
C ASP A 296 24.25 5.59 17.28
N ARG A 297 25.13 4.68 17.73
CA ARG A 297 25.84 3.74 16.85
C ARG A 297 24.86 2.82 16.12
N THR A 298 23.93 2.16 16.84
CA THR A 298 22.94 1.26 16.19
C THR A 298 22.01 2.00 15.23
N ALA A 299 21.65 3.25 15.53
CA ALA A 299 20.85 4.09 14.64
C ALA A 299 21.64 4.49 13.38
N SER A 300 22.92 4.84 13.52
CA SER A 300 23.79 5.16 12.39
C SER A 300 24.13 3.92 11.55
N GLU A 301 24.29 2.75 12.18
CA GLU A 301 24.51 1.47 11.48
C GLU A 301 23.27 1.08 10.67
N ALA A 302 22.08 1.12 11.27
CA ALA A 302 20.83 0.85 10.56
C ALA A 302 20.54 1.87 9.44
N MET A 303 20.90 3.15 9.64
CA MET A 303 20.75 4.18 8.60
C MET A 303 21.74 3.97 7.44
N ASN A 304 22.98 3.56 7.72
CA ASN A 304 23.95 3.21 6.67
C ASN A 304 23.53 1.94 5.93
N GLU A 305 23.02 0.92 6.62
CA GLU A 305 22.53 -0.32 6.00
C GLU A 305 21.34 -0.03 5.07
N ALA A 306 20.37 0.77 5.51
CA ALA A 306 19.28 1.24 4.65
C ALA A 306 19.77 2.06 3.44
N LEU A 307 20.77 2.92 3.62
CA LEU A 307 21.37 3.69 2.51
C LEU A 307 22.12 2.77 1.53
N GLU A 308 22.79 1.73 2.00
CA GLU A 308 23.39 0.71 1.14
C GLU A 308 22.32 -0.09 0.37
N GLU A 309 21.20 -0.43 1.00
CA GLU A 309 20.07 -1.07 0.33
C GLU A 309 19.47 -0.18 -0.77
N ASP A 310 19.25 1.11 -0.49
CA ASP A 310 18.81 2.10 -1.48
C ASP A 310 19.81 2.23 -2.64
N VAL A 311 21.12 2.25 -2.37
CA VAL A 311 22.16 2.28 -3.42
C VAL A 311 22.15 1.00 -4.27
N ARG A 312 21.97 -0.18 -3.65
CA ARG A 312 21.85 -1.45 -4.38
C ARG A 312 20.57 -1.49 -5.24
N LEU A 313 19.45 -1.00 -4.72
CA LEU A 313 18.19 -0.88 -5.46
C LEU A 313 18.32 0.09 -6.64
N LEU A 314 18.95 1.25 -6.45
CA LEU A 314 19.24 2.19 -7.53
C LEU A 314 20.17 1.57 -8.59
N GLY A 315 21.16 0.77 -8.19
CA GLY A 315 22.00 -0.01 -9.10
C GLY A 315 21.18 -0.96 -9.98
N ILE A 316 20.35 -1.81 -9.37
CA ILE A 316 19.48 -2.75 -10.09
C ILE A 316 18.49 -2.02 -11.01
N LEU A 317 17.92 -0.90 -10.57
CA LEU A 317 17.02 -0.09 -11.39
C LEU A 317 17.77 0.54 -12.58
N ASN A 318 19.01 0.99 -12.39
CA ASN A 318 19.81 1.54 -13.48
C ASN A 318 20.19 0.45 -14.50
N GLU A 319 20.63 -0.73 -14.04
CA GLU A 319 20.89 -1.89 -14.91
C GLU A 319 19.63 -2.27 -15.72
N GLN A 320 18.45 -2.32 -15.10
CA GLN A 320 17.19 -2.55 -15.81
C GLN A 320 16.84 -1.44 -16.81
N HIS A 321 17.18 -0.19 -16.52
CA HIS A 321 17.00 0.93 -17.44
C HIS A 321 17.96 0.82 -18.63
N ASP A 322 19.23 0.52 -18.40
CA ASP A 322 20.25 0.30 -19.44
C ASP A 322 19.86 -0.89 -20.33
N ASP A 323 19.51 -2.05 -19.75
CA ASP A 323 19.01 -3.23 -20.47
C ASP A 323 17.80 -2.87 -21.34
N ARG A 324 16.80 -2.18 -20.79
CA ARG A 324 15.61 -1.78 -21.54
C ARG A 324 15.94 -0.81 -22.68
N ASP A 325 16.84 0.14 -22.44
CA ASP A 325 17.21 1.14 -23.44
C ASP A 325 18.13 0.54 -24.54
N THR A 326 18.92 -0.51 -24.23
CA THR A 326 19.61 -1.32 -25.26
C THR A 326 18.61 -2.09 -26.12
N LEU A 327 17.61 -2.76 -25.53
CA LEU A 327 16.54 -3.44 -26.27
C LEU A 327 15.75 -2.47 -27.16
N ILE A 328 15.42 -1.27 -26.67
CA ILE A 328 14.77 -0.22 -27.47
C ILE A 328 15.68 0.20 -28.64
N SER A 329 16.99 0.31 -28.42
CA SER A 329 17.97 0.62 -29.46
C SER A 329 18.07 -0.48 -30.53
N GLU A 330 17.99 -1.75 -30.14
CA GLU A 330 17.97 -2.90 -31.05
C GLU A 330 16.69 -2.95 -31.88
N ILE A 331 15.52 -2.86 -31.25
CA ILE A 331 14.22 -2.76 -31.94
C ILE A 331 14.23 -1.58 -32.93
N SER A 332 14.73 -0.42 -32.51
CA SER A 332 14.85 0.76 -33.38
C SER A 332 15.88 0.62 -34.52
N LYS A 333 16.80 -0.35 -34.46
CA LYS A 333 17.69 -0.71 -35.58
C LYS A 333 16.99 -1.69 -36.52
N GLU A 334 16.29 -2.70 -35.97
CA GLU A 334 15.53 -3.66 -36.76
C GLU A 334 14.39 -2.99 -37.54
N GLU A 335 13.62 -2.10 -36.92
CA GLU A 335 12.57 -1.32 -37.60
C GLU A 335 13.12 -0.53 -38.78
N ARG A 336 14.29 0.10 -38.65
CA ARG A 336 14.95 0.83 -39.75
C ARG A 336 15.37 -0.13 -40.88
N ALA A 337 16.02 -1.24 -40.54
CA ALA A 337 16.42 -2.25 -41.53
C ALA A 337 15.20 -2.86 -42.26
N GLN A 338 14.10 -3.09 -41.55
CA GLN A 338 12.83 -3.55 -42.15
C GLN A 338 12.24 -2.49 -43.09
N MET A 339 12.22 -1.22 -42.69
CA MET A 339 11.74 -0.12 -43.53
C MET A 339 12.57 0.05 -44.82
N GLU A 340 13.91 -0.04 -44.71
CA GLU A 340 14.82 -0.02 -45.86
C GLU A 340 14.59 -1.23 -46.78
N ALA A 341 14.39 -2.44 -46.23
CA ALA A 341 14.08 -3.64 -46.99
C ALA A 341 12.72 -3.55 -47.72
N ILE A 342 11.69 -3.03 -47.06
CA ILE A 342 10.36 -2.79 -47.66
C ILE A 342 10.48 -1.76 -48.79
N GLN A 343 11.22 -0.68 -48.59
CA GLN A 343 11.46 0.33 -49.62
C GLN A 343 12.19 -0.26 -50.84
N ALA A 344 13.21 -1.10 -50.63
CA ALA A 344 13.92 -1.78 -51.70
C ALA A 344 13.01 -2.76 -52.48
N LEU A 345 12.16 -3.51 -51.79
CA LEU A 345 11.16 -4.38 -52.42
C LEU A 345 10.14 -3.58 -53.24
N GLN A 346 9.65 -2.44 -52.71
CA GLN A 346 8.73 -1.56 -53.44
C GLN A 346 9.38 -0.98 -54.70
N LEU A 347 10.63 -0.52 -54.62
CA LEU A 347 11.38 -0.05 -55.80
C LEU A 347 11.56 -1.17 -56.84
N GLN A 348 11.78 -2.43 -56.40
CA GLN A 348 11.86 -3.57 -57.30
C GLN A 348 10.50 -3.86 -57.97
N THR A 349 9.39 -3.77 -57.24
CA THR A 349 8.05 -3.90 -57.84
C THR A 349 7.77 -2.76 -58.81
N ASP A 350 8.10 -1.52 -58.47
CA ASP A 350 7.87 -0.35 -59.34
C ASP A 350 8.71 -0.41 -60.63
N ALA A 351 9.91 -1.01 -60.56
CA ALA A 351 10.74 -1.29 -61.73
C ALA A 351 10.12 -2.41 -62.61
N LYS A 352 9.58 -3.48 -62.00
CA LYS A 352 8.85 -4.54 -62.72
C LYS A 352 7.59 -4.00 -63.40
N HIS A 353 6.77 -3.22 -62.70
CA HIS A 353 5.59 -2.58 -63.28
C HIS A 353 5.96 -1.64 -64.41
N ARG A 354 6.94 -0.74 -64.24
CA ARG A 354 7.42 0.13 -65.32
C ARG A 354 7.89 -0.64 -66.55
N ARG A 355 8.57 -1.78 -66.36
CA ARG A 355 8.98 -2.65 -67.49
C ARG A 355 7.77 -3.25 -68.21
N ILE A 356 6.78 -3.76 -67.48
CA ILE A 356 5.54 -4.33 -68.06
C ILE A 356 4.75 -3.24 -68.79
N THR A 357 4.54 -2.07 -68.18
CA THR A 357 3.86 -0.93 -68.82
C THR A 357 4.59 -0.46 -70.08
N GLY A 358 5.93 -0.41 -70.06
CA GLY A 358 6.72 -0.13 -71.26
C GLY A 358 6.56 -1.18 -72.36
N GLN A 359 6.52 -2.46 -72.01
CA GLN A 359 6.23 -3.54 -72.98
C GLN A 359 4.82 -3.46 -73.55
N ILE A 360 3.81 -3.14 -72.73
CA ILE A 360 2.43 -2.91 -73.18
C ILE A 360 2.38 -1.71 -74.15
N SER A 361 3.06 -0.61 -73.84
CA SER A 361 3.15 0.56 -74.74
C SER A 361 3.78 0.20 -76.08
N MET A 362 4.89 -0.54 -76.10
CA MET A 362 5.52 -0.97 -77.36
C MET A 362 4.60 -1.89 -78.17
N LEU A 363 3.90 -2.82 -77.53
CA LEU A 363 2.92 -3.69 -78.20
C LEU A 363 1.70 -2.90 -78.71
N GLN A 364 1.27 -1.85 -78.01
CA GLN A 364 0.23 -0.93 -78.46
C GLN A 364 0.69 -0.15 -79.70
N ASP A 365 1.92 0.39 -79.71
CA ASP A 365 2.49 1.08 -80.87
C ASP A 365 2.65 0.16 -82.09
N GLU A 366 3.07 -1.10 -81.87
CA GLU A 366 3.13 -2.13 -82.92
C GLU A 366 1.73 -2.50 -83.45
N LEU A 367 0.75 -2.68 -82.56
CA LEU A 367 -0.63 -2.95 -82.96
C LEU A 367 -1.23 -1.78 -83.75
N VAL A 368 -0.98 -0.53 -83.35
CA VAL A 368 -1.42 0.67 -84.07
C VAL A 368 -0.78 0.75 -85.45
N LYS A 369 0.51 0.43 -85.60
CA LYS A 369 1.16 0.34 -86.92
C LYS A 369 0.52 -0.75 -87.78
N LEU A 370 0.26 -1.93 -87.21
CA LEU A 370 -0.38 -3.02 -87.94
C LEU A 370 -1.82 -2.66 -88.37
N THR A 371 -2.63 -2.05 -87.50
CA THR A 371 -3.99 -1.62 -87.87
C THR A 371 -3.98 -0.51 -88.91
N LEU A 372 -3.05 0.43 -88.85
CA LEU A 372 -2.85 1.42 -89.92
C LEU A 372 -2.50 0.74 -91.25
N THR A 373 -1.54 -0.18 -91.28
CA THR A 373 -1.19 -0.88 -92.54
C THR A 373 -2.31 -1.77 -93.09
N GLU A 374 -3.18 -2.34 -92.24
CA GLU A 374 -4.35 -3.09 -92.72
C GLU A 374 -5.49 -2.19 -93.18
N LEU A 375 -5.60 -0.97 -92.63
CA LEU A 375 -6.48 0.07 -93.16
C LEU A 375 -5.97 0.55 -94.53
N GLU A 376 -4.68 0.90 -94.66
CA GLU A 376 -4.06 1.27 -95.94
C GLU A 376 -4.27 0.21 -97.01
N LYS A 377 -3.97 -1.08 -96.73
CA LYS A 377 -4.26 -2.19 -97.66
C LYS A 377 -5.75 -2.34 -97.97
N LYS A 378 -6.64 -2.01 -97.03
CA LYS A 378 -8.10 -2.07 -97.25
C LYS A 378 -8.55 -0.95 -98.17
N ASP A 379 -8.01 0.24 -97.99
CA ASP A 379 -8.29 1.40 -98.83
C ASP A 379 -7.71 1.18 -100.24
N GLU A 380 -6.48 0.66 -100.38
CA GLU A 380 -5.91 0.21 -101.66
C GLU A 380 -6.81 -0.81 -102.37
N ARG A 381 -7.30 -1.83 -101.66
CA ARG A 381 -8.26 -2.81 -102.21
C ARG A 381 -9.55 -2.13 -102.67
N GLN A 382 -10.09 -1.18 -101.89
CA GLN A 382 -11.28 -0.43 -102.27
C GLN A 382 -11.05 0.47 -103.48
N GLU A 383 -9.90 1.13 -103.59
CA GLU A 383 -9.56 1.96 -104.76
C GLU A 383 -9.39 1.12 -106.02
N VAL A 384 -8.78 -0.08 -105.93
CA VAL A 384 -8.72 -1.03 -107.06
C VAL A 384 -10.13 -1.49 -107.47
N GLU A 385 -11.02 -1.79 -106.51
CA GLU A 385 -12.41 -2.14 -106.82
C GLU A 385 -13.20 -0.95 -107.42
N ARG A 386 -13.00 0.28 -106.91
CA ARG A 386 -13.59 1.51 -107.45
C ARG A 386 -13.13 1.75 -108.88
N ALA A 387 -11.83 1.74 -109.14
CA ALA A 387 -11.27 1.91 -110.48
C ALA A 387 -11.75 0.84 -111.47
N ALA A 388 -11.91 -0.41 -111.01
CA ALA A 388 -12.49 -1.48 -111.83
C ALA A 388 -13.99 -1.27 -112.13
N LEU A 389 -14.76 -0.73 -111.18
CA LEU A 389 -16.16 -0.35 -111.38
C LEU A 389 -16.31 0.88 -112.28
N GLU A 390 -15.42 1.87 -112.15
CA GLU A 390 -15.36 3.06 -112.99
C GLU A 390 -15.02 2.70 -114.42
N SER A 391 -13.98 1.89 -114.65
CA SER A 391 -13.64 1.38 -116.00
C SER A 391 -14.79 0.58 -116.63
N ARG A 392 -15.51 -0.24 -115.85
CA ARG A 392 -16.73 -0.92 -116.33
C ARG A 392 -17.86 0.07 -116.65
N ARG A 393 -18.03 1.11 -115.84
CA ARG A 393 -19.02 2.17 -116.07
C ARG A 393 -18.69 2.96 -117.33
N GLU A 394 -17.44 3.32 -117.56
CA GLU A 394 -16.95 3.98 -118.77
C GLU A 394 -17.14 3.11 -120.02
N ALA A 395 -16.86 1.81 -119.94
CA ALA A 395 -17.13 0.88 -121.03
C ALA A 395 -18.64 0.81 -121.36
N LEU A 396 -19.51 0.72 -120.34
CA LEU A 396 -20.96 0.68 -120.51
C LEU A 396 -21.54 2.01 -121.03
N THR A 397 -21.06 3.16 -120.54
CA THR A 397 -21.49 4.47 -121.07
C THR A 397 -20.96 4.69 -122.49
N GLY A 398 -19.75 4.24 -122.81
CA GLY A 398 -19.20 4.23 -124.16
C GLY A 398 -20.06 3.42 -125.14
N LEU A 399 -20.44 2.19 -124.77
CA LEU A 399 -21.38 1.37 -125.54
C LEU A 399 -22.76 2.04 -125.68
N MET A 400 -23.27 2.69 -124.63
CA MET A 400 -24.55 3.38 -124.69
C MET A 400 -24.51 4.63 -125.58
N VAL A 401 -23.42 5.39 -125.56
CA VAL A 401 -23.18 6.52 -126.50
C VAL A 401 -23.06 6.01 -127.94
N GLN A 402 -22.41 4.87 -128.17
CA GLN A 402 -22.39 4.23 -129.49
C GLN A 402 -23.79 3.84 -129.97
N LEU A 403 -24.60 3.20 -129.12
CA LEU A 403 -25.97 2.81 -129.45
C LEU A 403 -26.89 4.01 -129.72
N VAL A 404 -26.79 5.08 -128.94
CA VAL A 404 -27.53 6.33 -129.17
C VAL A 404 -27.06 7.01 -130.47
N GLY A 405 -25.76 7.00 -130.74
CA GLY A 405 -25.21 7.51 -132.00
C GLY A 405 -25.62 6.67 -133.22
N GLU A 406 -25.75 5.35 -133.09
CA GLU A 406 -26.35 4.50 -134.12
C GLU A 406 -27.84 4.77 -134.30
N GLN A 407 -28.58 4.98 -133.23
CA GLN A 407 -30.00 5.35 -133.28
C GLN A 407 -30.18 6.68 -134.02
N GLN A 408 -29.45 7.73 -133.62
CA GLN A 408 -29.50 9.03 -134.30
C GLN A 408 -29.12 8.93 -135.77
N LYS A 409 -28.09 8.15 -136.13
CA LYS A 409 -27.74 7.91 -137.56
C LYS A 409 -28.87 7.20 -138.32
N ARG A 410 -29.52 6.20 -137.70
CA ARG A 410 -30.69 5.52 -138.30
C ARG A 410 -31.87 6.48 -138.45
N GLU A 411 -32.11 7.36 -137.48
CA GLU A 411 -33.14 8.40 -137.53
C GLU A 411 -32.84 9.43 -138.63
N ASP A 412 -31.60 9.94 -138.71
CA ASP A 412 -31.14 10.83 -139.78
C ASP A 412 -31.25 10.19 -141.17
N ASP A 413 -30.88 8.92 -141.32
CA ASP A 413 -30.97 8.21 -142.60
C ASP A 413 -32.41 7.86 -142.97
N LEU A 414 -33.29 7.62 -141.98
CA LEU A 414 -34.73 7.52 -142.20
C LEU A 414 -35.33 8.88 -142.61
N MET A 415 -34.91 9.98 -141.97
CA MET A 415 -35.31 11.34 -142.34
C MET A 415 -34.84 11.73 -143.74
N LYS A 416 -33.60 11.42 -144.12
CA LYS A 416 -33.11 11.61 -145.50
C LYS A 416 -33.92 10.78 -146.49
N ARG A 417 -34.22 9.51 -146.18
CA ARG A 417 -35.09 8.67 -147.04
C ARG A 417 -36.51 9.22 -147.14
N LEU A 418 -37.07 9.77 -146.06
CA LEU A 418 -38.37 10.44 -146.10
C LEU A 418 -38.33 11.67 -147.03
N VAL A 419 -37.32 12.53 -146.91
CA VAL A 419 -37.13 13.68 -147.81
C VAL A 419 -36.88 13.24 -149.26
N GLU A 420 -36.11 12.17 -149.49
CA GLU A 420 -35.94 11.58 -150.82
C GLU A 420 -37.25 11.04 -151.40
N MET A 421 -38.10 10.40 -150.59
CA MET A 421 -39.43 9.93 -151.01
C MET A 421 -40.38 11.11 -151.27
N GLU A 422 -40.34 12.16 -150.46
CA GLU A 422 -41.09 13.39 -150.73
C GLU A 422 -40.65 14.02 -152.06
N HIS A 423 -39.35 14.10 -152.33
CA HIS A 423 -38.85 14.62 -153.61
C HIS A 423 -39.15 13.70 -154.81
N LYS A 424 -39.13 12.37 -154.63
CA LYS A 424 -39.54 11.40 -155.67
C LYS A 424 -41.05 11.46 -155.95
N ARG A 425 -41.84 11.75 -154.93
CA ARG A 425 -43.28 12.04 -155.03
C ARG A 425 -43.55 13.38 -155.73
N GLU A 426 -42.77 14.43 -155.45
CA GLU A 426 -42.83 15.72 -156.17
C GLU A 426 -42.43 15.60 -157.65
N THR A 427 -41.44 14.75 -157.96
CA THR A 427 -40.96 14.53 -159.34
C THR A 427 -41.80 13.52 -160.13
N GLY A 428 -42.81 12.90 -159.53
CA GLY A 428 -43.82 12.07 -160.23
C GLY A 428 -43.31 10.73 -160.77
N ILE A 429 -42.12 10.27 -160.35
CA ILE A 429 -41.47 9.07 -160.90
C ILE A 429 -42.01 7.76 -160.25
N GLU A 430 -42.63 7.85 -159.07
CA GLU A 430 -43.06 6.67 -158.29
C GLU A 430 -44.42 6.07 -158.70
N ASP A 431 -45.26 6.81 -159.44
CA ASP A 431 -46.56 6.32 -159.88
C ASP A 431 -46.47 5.12 -160.85
N TYR A 432 -45.39 5.00 -161.64
CA TYR A 432 -45.23 3.86 -162.56
C TYR A 432 -45.21 2.52 -161.81
N TRP A 433 -44.44 2.43 -160.73
CA TRP A 433 -44.32 1.21 -159.94
C TRP A 433 -45.51 1.00 -159.02
N LEU A 434 -46.09 2.06 -158.45
CA LEU A 434 -47.28 1.93 -157.59
C LEU A 434 -48.53 1.48 -158.38
N ILE A 435 -48.75 2.05 -159.58
CA ILE A 435 -49.84 1.65 -160.49
C ILE A 435 -49.62 0.22 -161.02
N GLN A 436 -48.37 -0.19 -161.27
CA GLN A 436 -48.06 -1.58 -161.61
C GLN A 436 -48.30 -2.53 -160.42
N TYR A 437 -47.90 -2.16 -159.19
CA TYR A 437 -48.07 -3.01 -158.01
C TYR A 437 -49.54 -3.16 -157.59
N GLN A 438 -50.36 -2.10 -157.72
CA GLN A 438 -51.81 -2.22 -157.55
C GLN A 438 -52.44 -3.10 -158.63
N ARG A 439 -52.04 -2.97 -159.90
CA ARG A 439 -52.49 -3.89 -160.96
C ARG A 439 -52.02 -5.33 -160.74
N LEU A 440 -50.84 -5.54 -160.15
CA LEU A 440 -50.31 -6.87 -159.82
C LEU A 440 -51.03 -7.52 -158.62
N LEU A 441 -51.53 -6.72 -157.67
CA LEU A 441 -52.32 -7.17 -156.52
C LEU A 441 -53.81 -7.37 -156.86
N GLU A 442 -54.35 -6.61 -157.81
CA GLU A 442 -55.72 -6.77 -158.32
C GLU A 442 -55.82 -7.90 -159.37
N SER A 443 -54.73 -8.23 -160.08
CA SER A 443 -54.64 -9.42 -160.91
C SER A 443 -54.39 -10.68 -160.05
N LYS A 444 -55.47 -11.41 -159.71
CA LYS A 444 -55.38 -12.73 -159.06
C LYS A 444 -54.48 -13.68 -159.89
N PRO A 445 -53.38 -14.22 -159.33
CA PRO A 445 -52.49 -15.12 -160.06
C PRO A 445 -53.10 -16.52 -160.25
N ASP A 446 -53.04 -17.05 -161.48
CA ASP A 446 -53.73 -18.27 -161.90
C ASP A 446 -53.26 -19.57 -161.22
N THR A 447 -52.11 -19.54 -160.54
CA THR A 447 -51.52 -20.69 -159.83
C THR A 447 -52.28 -21.12 -158.57
N LEU A 448 -53.24 -20.32 -158.09
CA LEU A 448 -54.14 -20.69 -156.98
C LEU A 448 -55.52 -21.19 -157.45
N LEU A 449 -55.88 -21.04 -158.72
CA LEU A 449 -57.12 -21.61 -159.29
C LEU A 449 -56.92 -23.04 -159.78
N ALA A 450 -55.75 -23.37 -160.34
CA ALA A 450 -55.42 -24.73 -160.79
C ALA A 450 -55.45 -25.80 -159.67
N LYS A 451 -55.39 -25.40 -158.39
CA LYS A 451 -55.49 -26.31 -157.22
C LYS A 451 -56.92 -26.47 -156.66
N GLN A 452 -57.95 -25.97 -157.35
CA GLN A 452 -59.36 -26.11 -156.96
C GLN A 452 -60.23 -26.88 -157.99
N CYS A 453 -59.63 -27.47 -159.03
CA CYS A 453 -60.32 -28.44 -159.88
C CYS A 453 -60.32 -29.84 -159.24
N ASP A 454 -61.41 -30.59 -159.41
CA ASP A 454 -61.45 -32.02 -159.10
C ASP A 454 -60.36 -32.77 -159.89
N GLY A 455 -59.60 -33.64 -159.21
CA GLY A 455 -58.45 -34.33 -159.81
C GLY A 455 -58.79 -35.12 -161.08
N VAL A 456 -59.99 -35.69 -161.15
CA VAL A 456 -60.49 -36.42 -162.33
C VAL A 456 -60.54 -35.55 -163.59
N ILE A 457 -60.82 -34.25 -163.46
CA ILE A 457 -60.85 -33.31 -164.59
C ILE A 457 -59.43 -32.92 -165.00
N SER A 458 -58.52 -32.78 -164.03
CA SER A 458 -57.11 -32.50 -164.32
C SER A 458 -56.43 -33.65 -165.08
N ASP A 459 -56.76 -34.90 -164.76
CA ASP A 459 -56.27 -36.08 -165.48
C ASP A 459 -56.77 -36.09 -166.95
N ILE A 460 -58.06 -35.80 -167.15
CA ILE A 460 -58.70 -35.79 -168.48
C ILE A 460 -58.15 -34.66 -169.36
N LEU A 461 -57.92 -33.48 -168.78
CA LEU A 461 -57.27 -32.38 -169.49
C LEU A 461 -55.79 -32.66 -169.77
N ALA A 462 -55.14 -33.51 -168.98
CA ALA A 462 -53.78 -33.96 -169.27
C ALA A 462 -53.74 -34.99 -170.42
N GLU A 463 -54.64 -35.96 -170.43
CA GLU A 463 -54.77 -36.97 -171.48
C GLU A 463 -55.29 -36.38 -172.81
N ALA A 464 -55.95 -35.22 -172.79
CA ALA A 464 -56.39 -34.48 -173.97
C ALA A 464 -55.40 -33.39 -174.45
N GLU A 465 -54.19 -33.32 -173.87
CA GLU A 465 -53.16 -32.28 -174.14
C GLU A 465 -53.70 -30.84 -174.02
N ALA A 466 -54.57 -30.61 -173.03
CA ALA A 466 -55.37 -29.41 -172.83
C ALA A 466 -55.16 -28.72 -171.47
N GLN A 467 -54.00 -28.93 -170.84
CA GLN A 467 -53.71 -28.48 -169.46
C GLN A 467 -53.83 -26.96 -169.27
N ASP A 468 -53.47 -26.16 -170.29
CA ASP A 468 -53.52 -24.69 -170.22
C ASP A 468 -54.95 -24.15 -169.98
N TYR A 469 -55.97 -24.92 -170.35
CA TYR A 469 -57.38 -24.57 -170.13
C TYR A 469 -57.91 -24.95 -168.74
N ALA A 470 -57.13 -25.61 -167.88
CA ALA A 470 -57.56 -26.00 -166.53
C ALA A 470 -58.01 -24.80 -165.67
N SER A 471 -57.38 -23.63 -165.88
CA SER A 471 -57.77 -22.34 -165.27
C SER A 471 -59.19 -21.90 -165.66
N HIS A 472 -59.66 -22.20 -166.88
CA HIS A 472 -61.02 -21.93 -167.33
C HIS A 472 -62.04 -22.84 -166.64
N PHE A 473 -61.77 -24.16 -166.59
CA PHE A 473 -62.64 -25.11 -165.88
C PHE A 473 -62.75 -24.78 -164.39
N ALA A 474 -61.66 -24.34 -163.75
CA ALA A 474 -61.65 -23.87 -162.36
C ALA A 474 -62.52 -22.61 -162.17
N ARG A 475 -62.38 -21.62 -163.06
CA ARG A 475 -63.11 -20.34 -163.00
C ARG A 475 -64.63 -20.52 -163.19
N HIS A 476 -65.04 -21.53 -163.95
CA HIS A 476 -66.44 -21.89 -164.19
C HIS A 476 -67.00 -23.00 -163.27
N ARG A 477 -66.19 -23.58 -162.37
CA ARG A 477 -66.58 -24.63 -161.39
C ARG A 477 -67.27 -25.85 -162.01
N ILE A 478 -66.70 -26.37 -163.10
CA ILE A 478 -67.22 -27.58 -163.76
C ILE A 478 -66.83 -28.81 -162.95
N THR A 479 -67.78 -29.71 -162.71
CA THR A 479 -67.57 -30.99 -162.03
C THR A 479 -67.50 -32.15 -163.03
N TRP A 480 -66.93 -33.29 -162.63
CA TRP A 480 -66.83 -34.49 -163.47
C TRP A 480 -68.20 -34.96 -164.00
N GLU A 481 -69.26 -34.78 -163.22
CA GLU A 481 -70.63 -35.14 -163.64
C GLU A 481 -71.13 -34.25 -164.78
N MET A 482 -70.84 -32.95 -164.72
CA MET A 482 -71.19 -31.98 -165.78
C MET A 482 -70.39 -32.25 -167.07
N LEU A 483 -69.14 -32.69 -166.93
CA LEU A 483 -68.24 -33.00 -168.06
C LEU A 483 -68.71 -34.22 -168.87
N LYS A 484 -69.49 -35.14 -168.28
CA LYS A 484 -70.06 -36.32 -168.97
C LYS A 484 -71.15 -35.97 -169.98
N THR A 485 -71.79 -34.81 -169.86
CA THR A 485 -72.97 -34.42 -170.66
C THR A 485 -72.73 -33.20 -171.56
N ILE A 486 -71.50 -32.69 -171.62
CA ILE A 486 -71.17 -31.41 -172.24
C ILE A 486 -71.13 -31.50 -173.78
N THR A 487 -71.57 -30.44 -174.46
CA THR A 487 -71.58 -30.34 -175.93
C THR A 487 -70.43 -29.46 -176.45
N ASP A 488 -70.09 -29.59 -177.76
CA ASP A 488 -69.04 -28.76 -178.40
C ASP A 488 -69.33 -27.25 -178.29
N GLN A 489 -70.61 -26.88 -178.28
CA GLN A 489 -71.05 -25.49 -178.18
C GLN A 489 -70.81 -24.93 -176.77
N GLU A 490 -71.11 -25.70 -175.72
CA GLU A 490 -70.89 -25.30 -174.32
C GLU A 490 -69.38 -25.21 -174.01
N LEU A 491 -68.57 -26.15 -174.50
CA LEU A 491 -67.10 -26.06 -174.41
C LEU A 491 -66.55 -24.80 -175.10
N LYS A 492 -67.20 -24.31 -176.16
CA LYS A 492 -66.82 -23.07 -176.85
C LYS A 492 -67.20 -21.82 -176.03
N GLU A 493 -68.30 -21.85 -175.30
CA GLU A 493 -68.74 -20.77 -174.40
C GLU A 493 -67.88 -20.65 -173.13
N LEU A 494 -67.23 -21.75 -172.72
CA LEU A 494 -66.24 -21.79 -171.64
C LEU A 494 -64.85 -21.21 -172.01
N GLY A 495 -64.72 -20.67 -173.22
CA GLY A 495 -63.50 -20.02 -173.73
C GLY A 495 -62.56 -20.94 -174.54
N ILE A 496 -62.89 -22.23 -174.71
CA ILE A 496 -62.07 -23.17 -175.49
C ILE A 496 -62.47 -23.05 -176.97
N HIS A 497 -61.99 -22.00 -177.62
CA HIS A 497 -62.40 -21.68 -178.99
C HIS A 497 -61.76 -22.61 -180.05
N GLU A 498 -60.69 -23.34 -179.71
CA GLU A 498 -60.03 -24.29 -180.60
C GLU A 498 -60.81 -25.59 -180.82
N LEU A 499 -61.18 -25.86 -182.08
CA LEU A 499 -62.05 -26.97 -182.45
C LEU A 499 -61.38 -28.35 -182.36
N GLY A 500 -60.04 -28.40 -182.38
CA GLY A 500 -59.26 -29.61 -182.14
C GLY A 500 -59.30 -30.04 -180.68
N VAL A 501 -58.96 -29.12 -179.77
CA VAL A 501 -58.92 -29.35 -178.32
C VAL A 501 -60.29 -29.79 -177.77
N ARG A 502 -61.39 -29.12 -178.18
CA ARG A 502 -62.74 -29.54 -177.76
C ARG A 502 -63.07 -30.99 -178.12
N LYS A 503 -62.65 -31.45 -179.30
CA LYS A 503 -62.85 -32.85 -179.72
C LYS A 503 -61.94 -33.83 -178.98
N ALA A 504 -60.71 -33.45 -178.66
CA ALA A 504 -59.81 -34.28 -177.84
C ALA A 504 -60.38 -34.53 -176.44
N ILE A 505 -60.82 -33.47 -175.75
CA ILE A 505 -61.44 -33.56 -174.42
C ILE A 505 -62.66 -34.49 -174.43
N LEU A 506 -63.57 -34.32 -175.39
CA LEU A 506 -64.77 -35.17 -175.52
C LEU A 506 -64.43 -36.66 -175.76
N ASN A 507 -63.29 -36.97 -176.39
CA ASN A 507 -62.87 -38.34 -176.67
C ASN A 507 -62.27 -39.01 -175.41
N VAL A 508 -61.42 -38.29 -174.67
CA VAL A 508 -60.79 -38.77 -173.42
C VAL A 508 -61.82 -39.02 -172.32
N VAL A 509 -62.85 -38.18 -172.21
CA VAL A 509 -64.00 -38.40 -171.30
C VAL A 509 -64.67 -39.77 -171.56
N GLN A 510 -64.75 -40.22 -172.82
CA GLN A 510 -65.31 -41.53 -173.18
C GLN A 510 -64.39 -42.71 -172.87
N GLU A 511 -63.07 -42.50 -172.80
CA GLU A 511 -62.11 -43.54 -172.40
C GLU A 511 -61.96 -43.65 -170.88
N ARG A 512 -61.90 -42.54 -170.13
CA ARG A 512 -61.66 -42.57 -168.68
C ARG A 512 -62.80 -43.20 -167.88
N LEU A 513 -64.01 -43.19 -168.43
CA LEU A 513 -65.16 -43.99 -167.96
C LEU A 513 -64.91 -45.52 -167.93
N ARG A 514 -63.77 -46.02 -168.43
CA ARG A 514 -63.43 -47.45 -168.52
C ARG A 514 -62.40 -47.97 -167.48
N PHE A 515 -61.75 -47.14 -166.66
CA PHE A 515 -60.46 -47.51 -166.01
C PHE A 515 -60.28 -47.40 -164.46
N ASP A 516 -61.17 -46.79 -163.69
CA ASP A 516 -60.88 -46.23 -162.34
C ASP A 516 -60.72 -47.24 -161.15
N SER A 517 -59.61 -47.20 -160.36
CA SER A 517 -59.42 -48.06 -159.13
C SER A 517 -58.14 -47.96 -158.20
N LYS A 518 -57.07 -47.17 -158.44
CA LYS A 518 -55.65 -47.59 -158.11
C LYS A 518 -54.90 -46.94 -156.89
N ALA A 519 -53.79 -47.59 -156.47
CA ALA A 519 -52.61 -47.13 -155.64
C ALA A 519 -52.60 -47.24 -154.07
N LYS A 520 -51.38 -47.32 -153.44
CA LYS A 520 -51.14 -47.44 -151.96
C LYS A 520 -49.65 -47.32 -151.47
N GLU A 521 -49.42 -46.62 -150.35
CA GLU A 521 -48.56 -46.89 -149.12
C GLU A 521 -47.00 -47.13 -149.05
N LYS A 522 -46.31 -46.59 -147.98
CA LYS A 522 -45.25 -47.18 -147.04
C LYS A 522 -44.62 -46.18 -145.97
N GLU A 523 -43.80 -46.61 -144.95
CA GLU A 523 -43.48 -45.82 -143.69
C GLU A 523 -42.10 -45.97 -142.89
N SER A 524 -41.54 -44.85 -142.32
CA SER A 524 -41.01 -44.61 -140.90
C SER A 524 -39.56 -44.89 -140.27
N LYS A 525 -39.25 -44.15 -139.13
CA LYS A 525 -38.34 -44.31 -137.90
C LYS A 525 -36.90 -43.66 -137.84
N ILE A 526 -36.26 -43.17 -136.72
CA ILE A 526 -35.97 -43.64 -135.29
C ILE A 526 -35.62 -42.49 -134.23
N GLU A 527 -36.01 -42.67 -132.92
CA GLU A 527 -35.53 -42.24 -131.52
C GLU A 527 -35.14 -40.80 -130.96
N ASN A 528 -35.13 -40.73 -129.59
CA ASN A 528 -35.22 -39.63 -128.55
C ASN A 528 -33.90 -38.85 -128.19
N PRO A 529 -33.85 -37.69 -127.44
CA PRO A 529 -34.43 -37.48 -126.06
C PRO A 529 -34.87 -36.03 -125.56
N GLU A 530 -35.60 -36.00 -124.43
CA GLU A 530 -35.81 -35.00 -123.32
C GLU A 530 -35.92 -33.44 -123.47
N VAL A 531 -36.41 -32.75 -122.40
CA VAL A 531 -36.85 -31.31 -122.30
C VAL A 531 -38.26 -31.12 -122.96
N PRO A 532 -39.21 -30.16 -122.65
CA PRO A 532 -39.03 -28.72 -122.33
C PRO A 532 -40.12 -27.92 -121.48
N VAL A 533 -39.97 -26.56 -121.47
CA VAL A 533 -40.96 -25.41 -121.41
C VAL A 533 -41.44 -24.74 -120.06
N PRO A 534 -41.89 -23.43 -120.03
CA PRO A 534 -41.22 -22.39 -119.19
C PRO A 534 -42.07 -21.21 -118.55
N GLN A 535 -41.37 -20.23 -117.92
CA GLN A 535 -41.65 -18.74 -117.83
C GLN A 535 -42.94 -18.19 -117.12
N PRO A 536 -43.09 -16.85 -116.82
CA PRO A 536 -42.22 -15.65 -117.02
C PRO A 536 -42.05 -14.60 -115.85
N SER A 537 -40.90 -13.88 -115.87
CA SER A 537 -40.57 -12.42 -115.65
C SER A 537 -41.13 -11.43 -114.56
N MET A 538 -40.25 -10.44 -114.22
CA MET A 538 -40.43 -9.07 -113.64
C MET A 538 -40.35 -8.86 -112.10
N SER A 539 -39.84 -7.77 -111.49
CA SER A 539 -38.85 -6.71 -111.87
C SER A 539 -38.50 -5.74 -110.68
N THR A 540 -37.22 -5.30 -110.57
CA THR A 540 -36.69 -3.99 -110.03
C THR A 540 -36.89 -3.47 -108.58
N THR A 541 -35.81 -2.85 -108.05
CA THR A 541 -35.62 -1.93 -106.88
C THR A 541 -35.97 -0.44 -107.27
N PRO A 542 -35.73 0.69 -106.51
CA PRO A 542 -34.84 0.95 -105.33
C PRO A 542 -35.16 2.14 -104.32
N VAL A 543 -34.19 2.45 -103.42
CA VAL A 543 -33.79 3.77 -102.80
C VAL A 543 -34.57 4.44 -101.62
N ALA A 544 -33.81 5.20 -100.80
CA ALA A 544 -34.12 5.84 -99.49
C ALA A 544 -34.47 7.35 -99.56
N PRO A 545 -34.60 8.07 -98.41
CA PRO A 545 -33.73 9.25 -98.16
C PRO A 545 -33.28 9.47 -96.67
N ILE A 546 -32.87 10.70 -96.32
CA ILE A 546 -31.75 11.05 -95.41
C ILE A 546 -32.06 12.24 -94.45
N VAL A 547 -31.61 12.12 -93.18
CA VAL A 547 -31.08 13.14 -92.21
C VAL A 547 -31.86 14.42 -91.81
N GLU A 548 -31.90 14.72 -90.50
CA GLU A 548 -31.45 16.01 -89.92
C GLU A 548 -31.08 15.91 -88.41
N HIS A 549 -30.19 16.79 -87.94
CA HIS A 549 -29.55 16.80 -86.59
C HIS A 549 -30.07 17.94 -85.70
N ARG A 550 -30.04 17.79 -84.35
CA ARG A 550 -29.69 18.86 -83.39
C ARG A 550 -29.44 18.38 -81.94
N ASP A 551 -28.16 18.39 -81.56
CA ASP A 551 -27.57 19.02 -80.36
C ASP A 551 -28.01 18.72 -78.90
N MET A 552 -27.02 18.19 -78.13
CA MET A 552 -26.66 18.45 -76.71
C MET A 552 -27.63 18.00 -75.58
N THR A 553 -27.22 17.45 -74.42
CA THR A 553 -25.90 17.18 -73.80
C THR A 553 -26.00 16.14 -72.65
N THR A 554 -24.87 15.50 -72.31
CA THR A 554 -24.49 14.90 -70.99
C THR A 554 -25.37 13.83 -70.31
N GLU A 555 -24.98 12.58 -70.55
CA GLU A 555 -24.56 11.50 -69.61
C GLU A 555 -25.32 11.18 -68.29
N CYS A 556 -25.33 9.88 -67.99
CA CYS A 556 -26.14 9.20 -66.98
C CYS A 556 -25.28 8.71 -65.79
N VAL A 557 -25.83 8.76 -64.56
CA VAL A 557 -25.12 8.39 -63.32
C VAL A 557 -25.95 7.40 -62.48
N ILE A 558 -25.57 6.11 -62.47
CA ILE A 558 -26.01 5.13 -61.45
C ILE A 558 -24.85 4.15 -61.13
N CYS A 559 -24.59 3.98 -59.82
CA CYS A 559 -23.72 2.99 -59.14
C CYS A 559 -22.21 3.02 -59.47
N MET A 560 -21.34 3.57 -58.61
CA MET A 560 -20.96 3.15 -57.23
C MET A 560 -19.92 2.02 -57.19
N ASP A 561 -18.66 2.38 -56.96
CA ASP A 561 -17.63 1.45 -56.49
C ASP A 561 -16.69 2.11 -55.44
N GLN A 562 -16.32 1.29 -54.45
CA GLN A 562 -15.23 1.36 -53.47
C GLN A 562 -14.57 2.67 -52.95
N LYS A 563 -14.75 2.85 -51.63
CA LYS A 563 -13.75 3.05 -50.54
C LYS A 563 -12.88 4.34 -50.44
N PRO A 564 -12.57 4.80 -49.20
CA PRO A 564 -11.87 6.07 -48.95
C PRO A 564 -10.38 5.92 -48.58
N LYS A 565 -9.61 7.01 -48.79
CA LYS A 565 -8.32 7.48 -48.19
C LYS A 565 -7.92 8.73 -49.00
N LEU A 566 -7.27 9.80 -48.50
CA LEU A 566 -6.67 10.17 -47.21
C LEU A 566 -6.28 11.69 -47.24
N GLN A 567 -5.86 12.27 -46.10
CA GLN A 567 -5.14 13.58 -45.95
C GLN A 567 -5.98 14.88 -46.09
N LYS A 568 -5.70 16.00 -45.39
CA LYS A 568 -4.61 16.37 -44.42
C LYS A 568 -4.98 17.59 -43.55
N THR A 569 -4.30 17.74 -42.39
CA THR A 569 -3.98 18.99 -41.60
C THR A 569 -5.13 19.85 -41.07
N ALA A 570 -5.15 20.30 -39.79
CA ALA A 570 -4.11 21.14 -39.15
C ALA A 570 -4.19 21.26 -37.59
N ASN A 571 -3.08 21.72 -37.01
CA ASN A 571 -2.88 22.47 -35.75
C ASN A 571 -3.16 21.89 -34.34
N TYR A 572 -2.04 21.59 -33.65
CA TYR A 572 -1.65 21.99 -32.27
C TYR A 572 -2.62 21.92 -31.07
N PRO A 573 -2.27 21.13 -30.03
CA PRO A 573 -2.73 21.31 -28.66
C PRO A 573 -1.74 22.12 -27.80
N LEU A 574 -2.23 22.79 -26.76
CA LEU A 574 -1.42 23.32 -25.64
C LEU A 574 -1.66 22.49 -24.38
N GLN A 575 -0.64 22.44 -23.52
CA GLN A 575 -0.46 21.43 -22.46
C GLN A 575 -0.89 21.89 -21.05
N ARG A 576 -0.74 20.95 -20.09
CA ARG A 576 -0.70 21.08 -18.60
C ARG A 576 -2.07 21.01 -17.89
N GLU A 577 -2.20 20.42 -16.70
CA GLU A 577 -1.23 19.87 -15.72
C GLU A 577 -1.88 18.64 -15.00
N VAL A 578 -1.15 17.52 -14.83
CA VAL A 578 -0.55 17.01 -13.56
C VAL A 578 -1.52 16.45 -12.49
N ALA A 579 -1.50 15.10 -12.42
CA ALA A 579 -1.38 14.22 -11.24
C ALA A 579 -2.25 14.34 -9.95
N LEU A 580 -2.87 13.19 -9.64
CA LEU A 580 -2.79 12.44 -8.37
C LEU A 580 -3.47 12.90 -7.05
N LEU A 581 -4.05 11.86 -6.43
CA LEU A 581 -4.15 11.55 -4.99
C LEU A 581 -5.37 11.93 -4.14
N LEU A 582 -5.67 10.93 -3.31
CA LEU A 582 -6.75 10.76 -2.35
C LEU A 582 -6.63 11.68 -1.11
N LYS A 583 -7.80 11.92 -0.49
CA LYS A 583 -8.11 12.03 0.97
C LYS A 583 -6.93 11.90 1.96
N PRO A 584 -6.90 12.63 3.12
CA PRO A 584 -8.03 12.59 4.07
C PRO A 584 -8.27 13.87 4.93
N SER A 585 -8.89 13.67 6.10
CA SER A 585 -9.73 14.55 6.91
C SER A 585 -9.08 15.34 8.08
N LYS A 586 -9.75 16.46 8.46
CA LYS A 586 -9.92 17.03 9.85
C LYS A 586 -8.70 17.71 10.53
N PRO A 587 -8.87 18.53 11.61
CA PRO A 587 -10.05 19.29 12.12
C PRO A 587 -9.75 20.75 12.63
N CYS A 588 -10.77 21.43 13.20
CA CYS A 588 -10.75 22.64 14.08
C CYS A 588 -10.30 23.97 13.43
N TRP A 589 -11.00 25.11 13.56
CA TRP A 589 -11.36 25.86 14.79
C TRP A 589 -12.52 26.85 14.52
N VAL A 590 -13.23 27.24 15.61
CA VAL A 590 -14.40 28.16 15.71
C VAL A 590 -15.71 27.63 15.11
#